data_AF-A0A7S1UVL8-F1
#
_entry.id   AF-A0A7S1UVL8-F1
#
_cell.length_a   1.000
_cell.length_b   1.000
_cell.length_c   1.000
_cell.angle_alpha   90.00
_cell.angle_beta   90.00
_cell.angle_gamma   90.00
#
_symmetry.space_group_name_H-M   'P 1'
#
loop_
_entity.id
_entity.type
_entity.pdbx_description
1 polymer ?
#
loop_
_entity_poly.entity_id
_entity_poly.type
_entity_poly.pdbx_seq_one_letter_code
_entity_poly.pdbx_strand_id
1 'polypeptide(L)'
;PHWIHTGHLHIDGLKMSKSLKNFVTIEELFDEQELEASSSLSSPADDFRLWCLGLSGSYRGTATYSKESIREASIIRAKLVKFLLEGSKWVRRRSNPENGNGGGSCRKWNDRDHTFHASIENSSDKARNALY
;
A
#
# COMPACT_ATOMS: atom_id res chain seq x y z
N PRO A 1 0.93 23.34 26.22
CA PRO A 1 1.94 22.30 25.87
C PRO A 1 1.26 21.01 25.40
N HIS A 2 1.72 20.42 24.30
CA HIS A 2 1.18 19.15 23.77
C HIS A 2 2.26 18.06 23.85
N TRP A 3 1.91 16.92 24.45
CA TRP A 3 2.76 15.74 24.55
C TRP A 3 2.18 14.65 23.64
N ILE A 4 3.03 14.01 22.84
CA ILE A 4 2.63 12.97 21.90
C ILE A 4 3.19 11.63 22.39
N HIS A 5 2.30 10.65 22.50
CA HIS A 5 2.65 9.27 22.85
C HIS A 5 2.21 8.35 21.70
N THR A 6 3.05 7.37 21.41
CA THR A 6 2.77 6.31 20.44
C THR A 6 2.29 5.05 21.16
N GLY A 7 1.51 4.23 20.46
CA GLY A 7 1.14 2.93 20.98
C GLY A 7 2.33 1.96 21.03
N HIS A 8 2.10 0.81 21.68
CA HIS A 8 3.11 -0.23 21.82
C HIS A 8 3.16 -1.14 20.59
N LEU A 9 4.37 -1.53 20.22
CA LEU A 9 4.64 -2.53 19.21
C LEU A 9 4.68 -3.92 19.85
N HIS A 10 4.00 -4.88 19.24
CA HIS A 10 3.92 -6.28 19.65
C HIS A 10 4.52 -7.19 18.58
N ILE A 11 5.07 -8.33 18.98
CA ILE A 11 5.37 -9.47 18.09
C ILE A 11 4.63 -10.67 18.68
N ASP A 12 3.90 -11.41 17.84
CA ASP A 12 3.13 -12.60 18.24
C ASP A 12 2.19 -12.34 19.44
N GLY A 13 1.58 -11.14 19.47
CA GLY A 13 0.67 -10.71 20.54
C GLY A 13 1.36 -10.31 21.86
N LEU A 14 2.69 -10.38 21.94
CA LEU A 14 3.48 -10.00 23.11
C LEU A 14 4.18 -8.67 22.89
N LYS A 15 4.30 -7.85 23.95
CA LYS A 15 5.01 -6.57 23.87
C LYS A 15 6.44 -6.80 23.41
N MET A 16 6.87 -6.10 22.36
CA MET A 16 8.26 -6.15 21.90
C MET A 16 9.14 -5.50 22.97
N SER A 17 10.08 -6.26 23.54
CA SER A 17 10.99 -5.73 24.56
C SER A 17 12.29 -6.52 24.63
N LYS A 18 13.38 -5.84 25.04
CA LYS A 18 14.68 -6.48 25.25
C LYS A 18 14.63 -7.55 26.35
N SER A 19 13.88 -7.31 27.42
CA SER A 19 13.73 -8.25 28.54
C SER A 19 13.04 -9.56 28.15
N LEU A 20 12.06 -9.48 27.23
CA LEU A 20 11.36 -10.65 26.72
C LEU A 20 12.13 -11.35 25.58
N LYS A 21 13.25 -10.76 25.13
CA LYS A 21 14.12 -11.28 24.06
C LYS A 21 13.38 -11.55 22.75
N ASN A 22 12.33 -10.77 22.48
CA ASN A 22 11.51 -10.84 21.27
C ASN A 22 11.61 -9.53 20.45
N PHE A 23 12.77 -8.86 20.47
CA PHE A 23 12.98 -7.66 19.69
C PHE A 23 13.61 -8.01 18.34
N VAL A 24 13.28 -7.22 17.32
CA VAL A 24 13.90 -7.29 16.00
C VAL A 24 14.65 -5.98 15.78
N THR A 25 15.89 -6.07 15.33
CA THR A 25 16.68 -4.89 14.98
C THR A 25 16.29 -4.35 13.61
N ILE A 26 16.63 -3.09 13.35
CA ILE A 26 16.38 -2.50 12.03
C ILE A 26 17.24 -3.16 10.94
N GLU A 27 18.45 -3.60 11.30
CA GLU A 27 19.35 -4.34 10.41
C GLU A 27 18.74 -5.69 10.04
N GLU A 28 18.30 -6.47 11.03
CA GLU A 28 17.59 -7.75 10.82
C GLU A 28 16.34 -7.59 9.94
N LEU A 29 15.60 -6.49 10.12
CA LEU A 29 14.42 -6.20 9.31
C LEU A 29 14.76 -5.98 7.82
N PHE A 30 15.91 -5.37 7.52
CA PHE A 30 16.29 -5.03 6.15
C PHE A 30 17.08 -6.13 5.46
N ASP A 31 17.98 -6.82 6.17
CA ASP A 31 18.74 -7.95 5.64
C ASP A 31 17.83 -9.07 5.12
N GLU A 32 16.70 -9.30 5.79
CA GLU A 32 15.70 -10.29 5.35
C GLU A 32 14.98 -9.91 4.04
N GLN A 33 15.00 -8.63 3.66
CA GLN A 33 14.30 -8.11 2.48
C GLN A 33 15.23 -7.76 1.30
N GLU A 34 16.55 -7.76 1.50
CA GLU A 34 17.53 -7.31 0.48
C GLU A 34 17.66 -8.21 -0.75
N LEU A 35 17.09 -9.43 -0.76
CA LEU A 35 17.29 -10.35 -1.88
C LEU A 35 16.61 -9.91 -3.20
N GLU A 36 15.58 -9.08 -3.16
CA GLU A 36 14.89 -8.61 -4.36
C GLU A 36 14.52 -7.11 -4.28
N ALA A 37 15.07 -6.32 -5.20
CA ALA A 37 14.64 -4.96 -5.56
C ALA A 37 15.11 -3.79 -4.67
N SER A 38 16.39 -3.41 -4.83
CA SER A 38 16.79 -2.00 -4.69
C SER A 38 16.54 -1.26 -6.01
N SER A 39 15.42 -0.56 -6.10
CA SER A 39 15.21 0.45 -7.15
C SER A 39 14.94 1.79 -6.48
N SER A 40 15.15 2.92 -7.16
CA SER A 40 14.92 4.25 -6.58
C SER A 40 13.49 4.47 -6.03
N LEU A 41 12.54 3.60 -6.39
CA LEU A 41 11.13 3.66 -5.98
C LEU A 41 10.71 2.46 -5.11
N SER A 42 11.65 1.59 -4.73
CA SER A 42 11.40 0.41 -3.91
C SER A 42 12.59 0.19 -2.98
N SER A 43 12.42 0.56 -1.71
CA SER A 43 13.33 0.19 -0.63
C SER A 43 12.56 -0.63 0.42
N PRO A 44 13.16 -1.68 1.00
CA PRO A 44 12.64 -2.39 2.19
C PRO A 44 12.11 -1.46 3.29
N ALA A 45 12.81 -0.33 3.50
CA ALA A 45 12.42 0.66 4.50
C ALA A 45 11.07 1.34 4.20
N ASP A 46 10.67 1.40 2.93
CA ASP A 46 9.38 1.96 2.53
C ASP A 46 8.22 1.03 2.89
N ASP A 47 8.43 -0.29 2.89
CA ASP A 47 7.41 -1.25 3.33
C ASP A 47 7.10 -1.09 4.80
N PHE A 48 8.14 -0.98 5.61
CA PHE A 48 8.00 -0.75 7.03
C PHE A 48 7.30 0.59 7.32
N ARG A 49 7.65 1.67 6.61
CA ARG A 49 6.99 2.97 6.77
C ARG A 49 5.53 2.93 6.34
N LEU A 50 5.25 2.31 5.19
CA LEU A 50 3.88 2.15 4.69
C LEU A 50 3.03 1.36 5.68
N TRP A 51 3.62 0.31 6.26
CA TRP A 51 2.98 -0.46 7.31
C TRP A 51 2.67 0.40 8.55
N CYS A 52 3.67 1.08 9.13
CA CYS A 52 3.49 1.90 10.34
C CYS A 52 2.49 3.06 10.18
N LEU A 53 2.44 3.67 8.99
CA LEU A 53 1.65 4.88 8.75
C LEU A 53 0.26 4.59 8.18
N GLY A 54 0.08 3.45 7.49
CA GLY A 54 -1.13 3.15 6.75
C GLY A 54 -1.85 1.87 7.18
N LEU A 55 -1.11 0.81 7.50
CA LEU A 55 -1.69 -0.54 7.64
C LEU A 55 -1.82 -1.00 9.09
N SER A 56 -0.96 -0.52 9.99
CA SER A 56 -0.98 -0.88 11.40
C SER A 56 -2.04 -0.14 12.24
N GLY A 57 -2.85 0.71 11.60
CA GLY A 57 -3.85 1.54 12.27
C GLY A 57 -3.31 2.87 12.80
N SER A 58 -3.98 3.43 13.80
CA SER A 58 -3.60 4.73 14.39
C SER A 58 -2.24 4.66 15.08
N TYR A 59 -1.41 5.71 14.95
CA TYR A 59 -0.12 5.82 15.64
C TYR A 59 -0.21 5.74 17.18
N ARG A 60 -1.40 6.00 17.74
CA ARG A 60 -1.70 5.87 19.17
C ARG A 60 -2.13 4.46 19.57
N GLY A 61 -2.54 3.65 18.60
CA GLY A 61 -2.99 2.28 18.80
C GLY A 61 -1.81 1.30 18.91
N THR A 62 -2.09 0.13 19.45
CA THR A 62 -1.11 -0.95 19.47
C THR A 62 -0.96 -1.54 18.07
N ALA A 63 0.28 -1.71 17.62
CA ALA A 63 0.60 -2.36 16.36
C ALA A 63 1.20 -3.74 16.62
N THR A 64 0.86 -4.73 15.80
CA THR A 64 1.44 -6.08 15.87
C THR A 64 2.28 -6.33 14.62
N TYR A 65 3.59 -6.40 14.81
CA TYR A 65 4.54 -6.73 13.77
C TYR A 65 4.48 -8.23 13.45
N SER A 66 4.46 -8.54 12.16
CA SER A 66 4.71 -9.88 11.63
C SER A 66 5.43 -9.76 10.28
N LYS A 67 6.13 -10.80 9.85
CA LYS A 67 6.77 -10.80 8.52
C LYS A 67 5.73 -10.68 7.41
N GLU A 68 4.56 -11.27 7.61
CA GLU A 68 3.45 -11.19 6.66
C GLU A 68 2.91 -9.77 6.53
N SER A 69 2.82 -9.00 7.63
CA SER A 69 2.32 -7.62 7.55
C SER A 69 3.24 -6.70 6.74
N ILE A 70 4.55 -6.93 6.80
CA ILE A 70 5.52 -6.23 5.95
C ILE A 70 5.42 -6.70 4.49
N ARG A 71 5.18 -7.99 4.25
CA ARG A 71 4.95 -8.52 2.90
C ARG A 71 3.68 -7.95 2.26
N GLU A 72 2.62 -7.77 3.03
CA GLU A 72 1.40 -7.09 2.57
C GLU A 72 1.70 -5.63 2.19
N ALA A 73 2.48 -4.94 3.02
CA ALA A 73 2.94 -3.58 2.71
C ALA A 73 3.74 -3.54 1.41
N SER A 74 4.60 -4.54 1.15
CA SER A 74 5.39 -4.61 -0.09
C SER A 74 4.52 -4.78 -1.34
N ILE A 75 3.46 -5.57 -1.26
CA ILE A 75 2.48 -5.70 -2.33
C ILE A 75 1.78 -4.36 -2.59
N ILE A 76 1.36 -3.67 -1.53
CA ILE A 76 0.65 -2.39 -1.64
C ILE A 76 1.59 -1.32 -2.20
N ARG A 77 2.84 -1.25 -1.73
CA ARG A 77 3.88 -0.38 -2.28
C ARG A 77 4.06 -0.65 -3.76
N ALA A 78 4.20 -1.90 -4.18
CA ALA A 78 4.37 -2.26 -5.60
C ALA A 78 3.19 -1.77 -6.45
N LYS A 79 1.95 -1.88 -5.95
CA LYS A 79 0.75 -1.33 -6.62
C LYS A 79 0.81 0.19 -6.73
N LEU A 80 1.21 0.89 -5.67
CA LEU A 80 1.36 2.35 -5.67
C LEU A 80 2.44 2.82 -6.65
N VAL A 81 3.61 2.17 -6.64
CA VAL A 81 4.70 2.47 -7.56
C VAL A 81 4.27 2.24 -9.00
N LYS A 82 3.60 1.11 -9.29
CA LYS A 82 3.04 0.85 -10.62
C LYS A 82 2.06 1.94 -11.04
N PHE A 83 1.14 2.34 -10.16
CA PHE A 83 0.19 3.41 -10.43
C PHE A 83 0.89 4.74 -10.76
N LEU A 84 1.90 5.14 -9.97
CA LEU A 84 2.65 6.38 -10.21
C LEU A 84 3.46 6.33 -11.51
N LEU A 85 4.06 5.19 -11.83
CA LEU A 85 4.78 4.99 -13.09
C LEU A 85 3.84 5.05 -14.30
N GLU A 86 2.68 4.40 -14.22
CA GLU A 86 1.67 4.44 -15.29
C GLU A 86 1.06 5.84 -15.44
N GLY A 87 0.76 6.49 -14.32
CA GLY A 87 0.24 7.86 -14.27
C GLY A 87 1.21 8.88 -14.85
N SER A 88 2.49 8.84 -14.47
CA SER A 88 3.52 9.72 -15.02
C SER A 88 3.72 9.51 -16.53
N LYS A 89 3.75 8.26 -17.00
CA LYS A 89 3.76 7.93 -18.44
C LYS A 89 2.54 8.49 -19.16
N TRP A 90 1.35 8.41 -18.55
CA TRP A 90 0.12 8.97 -19.11
C TRP A 90 0.18 10.50 -19.20
N VAL A 91 0.58 11.20 -18.12
CA VAL A 91 0.72 12.66 -18.11
C VAL A 91 1.70 13.11 -19.19
N ARG A 92 2.85 12.45 -19.31
CA ARG A 92 3.87 12.77 -20.33
C ARG A 92 3.39 12.55 -21.77
N ARG A 93 2.55 11.53 -22.02
CA ARG A 93 1.91 11.33 -23.33
C ARG A 93 0.92 12.44 -23.65
N ARG A 94 0.15 12.90 -22.66
CA ARG A 94 -0.80 14.00 -22.85
C ARG A 94 -0.11 15.35 -23.09
N SER A 95 1.03 15.60 -22.46
CA SER A 95 1.76 16.87 -22.59
C SER A 95 2.53 17.00 -23.92
N ASN A 96 2.71 15.93 -24.69
CA ASN A 96 3.41 15.96 -25.98
C ASN A 96 2.46 15.64 -27.15
N PRO A 97 1.66 16.62 -27.63
CA PRO A 97 0.67 16.40 -28.69
C PRO A 97 1.26 16.20 -30.08
N GLU A 98 2.55 16.47 -30.30
CA GLU A 98 3.16 16.53 -31.64
C GLU A 98 3.59 15.18 -32.23
N ASN A 99 3.63 14.09 -31.45
CA ASN A 99 3.82 12.74 -32.01
C ASN A 99 2.46 12.11 -32.33
N GLY A 100 1.83 12.66 -33.37
CA GLY A 100 0.67 12.08 -34.01
C GLY A 100 0.99 10.68 -34.56
N ASN A 101 -0.02 9.82 -34.43
CA ASN A 101 -0.19 8.52 -35.09
C ASN A 101 0.33 7.27 -34.33
N GLY A 102 -0.49 6.75 -33.42
CA GLY A 102 -0.37 5.36 -32.94
C GLY A 102 -0.84 5.10 -31.50
N GLY A 103 -2.14 4.96 -31.30
CA GLY A 103 -2.70 4.00 -30.33
C GLY A 103 -2.38 4.20 -28.84
N GLY A 104 -3.00 5.20 -28.22
CA GLY A 104 -3.05 5.31 -26.75
C GLY A 104 -4.22 6.11 -26.25
N SER A 105 -5.35 6.08 -26.97
CA SER A 105 -6.61 6.67 -26.48
C SER A 105 -6.97 5.96 -25.19
N CYS A 106 -6.87 6.67 -24.07
CA CYS A 106 -7.68 6.33 -22.92
C CYS A 106 -9.12 6.35 -23.43
N ARG A 107 -9.67 5.17 -23.71
CA ARG A 107 -11.05 5.01 -24.13
C ARG A 107 -11.89 5.74 -23.10
N LYS A 108 -12.57 6.81 -23.54
CA LYS A 108 -13.58 7.46 -22.73
C LYS A 108 -14.62 6.37 -22.41
N TRP A 109 -14.99 6.25 -21.13
CA TRP A 109 -16.00 5.27 -20.74
C TRP A 109 -17.23 5.48 -21.62
N ASN A 110 -17.70 4.38 -22.20
CA ASN A 110 -18.92 4.40 -22.98
C ASN A 110 -20.11 4.09 -22.06
N ASP A 111 -21.33 4.28 -22.54
CA ASP A 111 -22.54 4.03 -21.75
C ASP A 111 -22.64 2.60 -21.23
N ARG A 112 -22.05 1.62 -21.92
CA ARG A 112 -21.98 0.22 -21.45
C ARG A 112 -21.07 0.07 -20.24
N ASP A 113 -19.95 0.77 -20.22
CA ASP A 113 -19.02 0.75 -19.08
C ASP A 113 -19.67 1.38 -17.84
N HIS A 114 -20.39 2.49 -18.03
CA HIS A 114 -21.13 3.16 -16.95
C HIS A 114 -22.26 2.28 -16.38
N THR A 115 -23.03 1.64 -17.24
CA THR A 115 -24.13 0.73 -16.82
C THR A 115 -23.60 -0.52 -16.13
N PHE A 116 -22.49 -1.08 -16.62
CA PHE A 116 -21.82 -2.22 -15.96
C PHE A 116 -21.31 -1.85 -14.57
N HIS A 117 -20.67 -0.70 -14.41
CA HIS A 117 -20.19 -0.23 -13.11
C HIS A 117 -21.35 -0.05 -12.12
N ALA A 118 -22.43 0.61 -12.54
CA ALA A 118 -23.62 0.80 -11.72
C ALA A 118 -24.26 -0.56 -11.30
N SER A 119 -24.23 -1.57 -12.18
CA SER A 119 -24.70 -2.93 -11.86
C SER A 119 -23.83 -3.60 -10.79
N ILE A 120 -22.52 -3.39 -10.80
CA ILE A 120 -21.62 -3.92 -9.78
C ILE A 120 -21.88 -3.26 -8.43
N GLU A 121 -21.99 -1.92 -8.40
CA GLU A 121 -22.28 -1.17 -7.16
C GLU A 121 -23.57 -1.65 -6.53
N ASN A 122 -24.65 -1.75 -7.31
CA ASN A 122 -25.95 -2.22 -6.81
C ASN A 122 -25.89 -3.68 -6.29
N SER A 123 -25.05 -4.53 -6.90
CA SER A 123 -24.85 -5.90 -6.44
C SER A 123 -24.05 -5.96 -5.13
N SER A 124 -23.04 -5.08 -4.99
CA SER A 124 -22.26 -4.95 -3.76
C SER A 124 -23.10 -4.43 -2.60
N ASP A 125 -23.95 -3.44 -2.85
CA ASP A 125 -24.88 -2.89 -1.84
C ASP A 125 -25.91 -3.93 -1.40
N LYS A 126 -26.46 -4.71 -2.33
CA LYS A 126 -27.34 -5.84 -1.99
C LYS A 126 -26.64 -6.88 -1.11
N ALA A 127 -25.40 -7.24 -1.44
CA ALA A 127 -24.63 -8.18 -0.64
C ALA A 127 -24.32 -7.63 0.76
N ARG A 128 -23.98 -6.34 0.89
CA ARG A 128 -23.79 -5.67 2.19
C ARG A 128 -25.08 -5.67 3.00
N ASN A 129 -26.21 -5.38 2.38
CA ASN A 129 -27.51 -5.32 3.06
C ASN A 129 -28.04 -6.70 3.47
N ALA A 130 -27.65 -7.77 2.79
CA ALA A 130 -28.05 -9.14 3.15
C ALA A 130 -27.28 -9.73 4.34
N LEU A 131 -26.22 -9.04 4.82
CA LEU A 131 -25.43 -9.43 5.98
C LEU A 131 -25.89 -8.77 7.29
N TYR A 132 -26.97 -7.96 7.23
CA TYR A 132 -27.66 -7.33 8.36
C TYR A 132 -29.14 -7.72 8.36
#